data_AF-A0A7K0L637-F1
#
_entry.id   AF-A0A7K0L637-F1
#
_cell.length_a   1.000
_cell.length_b   1.000
_cell.length_c   1.000
_cell.angle_alpha   90.00
_cell.angle_beta   90.00
_cell.angle_gamma   90.00
#
_symmetry.space_group_name_H-M   'P 1'
#
loop_
_entity.id
_entity.type
_entity.pdbx_description
1 polymer ?
#
loop_
_entity_poly.entity_id
_entity_poly.type
_entity_poly.pdbx_seq_one_letter_code
_entity_poly.pdbx_strand_id
1 'polypeptide(L)'
;MANSSFDKPASKAREFISPSDLTFSWDGCHRCLWLNYNHGVKAPLFMPLVGELSAMQEAHFDAVTSALVTPELPSGKVHSRGGWVKSTPIIVNGSASPYAVRGKYDLLMEFDDGTWGVIDCKFQGRDSDKSDFYSPQLEAYAFSLE
;
A
#
# COMPACT_ATOMS: atom_id res chain seq x y z
N MET A 1 -6.30 -27.79 -32.87
CA MET A 1 -5.89 -27.21 -31.58
C MET A 1 -5.52 -25.77 -31.84
N ALA A 2 -6.33 -24.81 -31.37
CA ALA A 2 -6.00 -23.40 -31.54
C ALA A 2 -4.89 -23.07 -30.53
N ASN A 3 -3.67 -22.82 -31.02
CA ASN A 3 -2.65 -22.15 -30.24
C ASN A 3 -3.14 -20.72 -30.01
N SER A 4 -3.81 -20.45 -28.90
CA SER A 4 -3.92 -19.06 -28.45
C SER A 4 -2.54 -18.65 -27.94
N SER A 5 -1.68 -18.12 -28.83
CA SER A 5 -0.61 -17.27 -28.34
C SER A 5 -1.31 -16.11 -27.65
N PHE A 6 -1.10 -15.99 -26.34
CA PHE A 6 -1.33 -14.71 -25.70
C PHE A 6 -0.32 -13.76 -26.34
N ASP A 7 -0.75 -13.03 -27.36
CA ASP A 7 0.07 -12.00 -27.96
C ASP A 7 0.53 -11.07 -26.84
N LYS A 8 1.85 -10.98 -26.69
CA LYS A 8 2.48 -10.23 -25.60
C LYS A 8 1.98 -8.79 -25.70
N PRO A 9 1.20 -8.28 -24.72
CA PRO A 9 0.80 -6.88 -24.75
C PRO A 9 2.05 -6.00 -24.76
N ALA A 10 2.01 -4.94 -25.57
CA ALA A 10 3.15 -4.06 -25.83
C ALA A 10 3.58 -3.20 -24.63
N SER A 11 2.90 -3.29 -23.49
CA SER A 11 3.25 -2.52 -22.29
C SER A 11 4.47 -3.11 -21.60
N LYS A 12 5.45 -2.25 -21.27
CA LYS A 12 6.59 -2.62 -20.42
C LYS A 12 6.10 -3.18 -19.08
N ALA A 13 6.87 -4.11 -18.52
CA ALA A 13 6.64 -4.62 -17.18
C ALA A 13 6.61 -3.47 -16.17
N ARG A 14 5.75 -3.55 -15.17
CA ARG A 14 5.63 -2.53 -14.12
C ARG A 14 6.87 -2.57 -13.23
N GLU A 15 7.56 -1.44 -13.11
CA GLU A 15 8.76 -1.32 -12.26
C GLU A 15 8.41 -1.06 -10.78
N PHE A 16 7.15 -0.73 -10.48
CA PHE A 16 6.73 -0.36 -9.13
C PHE A 16 5.65 -1.29 -8.59
N ILE A 17 5.94 -1.88 -7.43
CA ILE A 17 5.00 -2.65 -6.62
C ILE A 17 4.16 -1.69 -5.78
N SER A 18 2.85 -1.72 -5.96
CA SER A 18 1.94 -1.00 -5.07
C SER A 18 1.78 -1.75 -3.75
N PRO A 19 1.86 -1.09 -2.58
CA PRO A 19 1.54 -1.72 -1.29
C PRO A 19 0.21 -2.47 -1.29
N SER A 20 -0.82 -1.91 -1.92
CA SER A 20 -2.15 -2.55 -2.03
C SER A 20 -2.15 -3.86 -2.84
N ASP A 21 -1.23 -4.05 -3.80
CA ASP A 21 -1.12 -5.31 -4.54
C ASP A 21 -0.59 -6.44 -3.63
N LEU A 22 0.20 -6.12 -2.59
CA LEU A 22 0.68 -7.09 -1.62
C LEU A 22 -0.42 -7.57 -0.67
N THR A 23 -1.45 -6.76 -0.42
CA THR A 23 -2.64 -7.18 0.32
C THR A 23 -3.65 -7.92 -0.57
N PHE A 24 -4.04 -7.32 -1.70
CA PHE A 24 -5.20 -7.81 -2.44
C PHE A 24 -4.87 -8.81 -3.55
N SER A 25 -3.65 -8.76 -4.10
CA SER A 25 -3.27 -9.59 -5.25
C SER A 25 -2.37 -10.77 -4.86
N TRP A 26 -1.46 -10.58 -3.89
CA TRP A 26 -0.55 -11.63 -3.42
C TRP A 26 -1.30 -12.79 -2.75
N ASP A 27 -2.05 -12.54 -1.69
CA ASP A 27 -2.79 -13.60 -0.96
C ASP A 27 -3.90 -14.26 -1.79
N GLY A 28 -4.30 -13.65 -2.90
CA GLY A 28 -5.32 -14.17 -3.82
C GLY A 28 -4.74 -15.06 -4.92
N CYS A 29 -4.25 -14.43 -5.98
CA CYS A 29 -3.90 -15.11 -7.24
C CYS A 29 -2.51 -14.67 -7.73
N HIS A 30 -1.47 -15.44 -7.40
CA HIS A 30 -0.09 -15.16 -7.83
C HIS A 30 0.04 -15.03 -9.36
N ARG A 31 -0.69 -15.86 -10.12
CA ARG A 31 -0.70 -15.76 -11.58
C ARG A 31 -1.28 -14.43 -12.06
N CYS A 32 -2.33 -13.95 -11.41
CA CYS A 32 -2.99 -12.69 -11.74
C CYS A 32 -2.07 -11.50 -11.43
N LEU A 33 -1.37 -11.55 -10.29
CA LEU A 33 -0.32 -10.58 -9.97
C LEU A 33 0.78 -10.59 -11.03
N TRP A 34 1.30 -11.76 -11.39
CA TRP A 34 2.33 -11.88 -12.43
C TRP A 34 1.85 -11.33 -13.78
N LEU A 35 0.62 -11.63 -14.18
CA LEU A 35 0.02 -11.10 -15.42
C LEU A 35 -0.17 -9.58 -15.37
N ASN A 36 -0.57 -9.00 -14.25
CA ASN A 36 -0.67 -7.55 -14.08
C ASN A 36 0.71 -6.87 -14.23
N TYR A 37 1.75 -7.44 -13.62
CA TYR A 37 3.09 -6.83 -13.60
C TYR A 37 3.87 -7.05 -14.90
N ASN A 38 3.70 -8.19 -15.57
CA ASN A 38 4.47 -8.53 -16.78
C ASN A 38 3.70 -8.23 -18.07
N HIS A 39 2.38 -8.16 -18.00
CA HIS A 39 1.51 -8.04 -19.17
C HIS A 39 0.41 -6.98 -19.02
N GLY A 40 0.34 -6.24 -17.91
CA GLY A 40 -0.68 -5.22 -17.71
C GLY A 40 -2.12 -5.76 -17.64
N VAL A 41 -2.29 -7.08 -17.51
CA VAL A 41 -3.61 -7.71 -17.43
C VAL A 41 -4.12 -7.64 -16.01
N LYS A 42 -5.16 -6.83 -15.78
CA LYS A 42 -5.79 -6.62 -14.48
C LYS A 42 -7.28 -6.94 -14.54
N ALA A 43 -7.81 -7.57 -13.50
CA ALA A 43 -9.25 -7.71 -13.33
C ALA A 43 -9.89 -6.31 -13.20
N PRO A 44 -11.06 -6.05 -13.83
CA PRO A 44 -11.82 -4.84 -13.59
C PRO A 44 -12.17 -4.75 -12.11
N LEU A 45 -11.85 -3.62 -11.47
CA LEU A 45 -12.19 -3.35 -10.09
C LEU A 45 -12.98 -2.04 -10.04
N PHE A 46 -14.23 -2.11 -9.59
CA PHE A 46 -15.06 -0.95 -9.37
C PHE A 46 -15.46 -0.89 -7.90
N MET A 47 -14.91 0.07 -7.18
CA MET A 47 -15.21 0.33 -5.78
C MET A 47 -15.66 1.78 -5.66
N PRO A 48 -16.97 2.05 -5.80
CA PRO A 48 -17.49 3.41 -5.71
C PRO A 48 -17.23 3.97 -4.31
N LEU A 49 -17.01 5.28 -4.23
CA LEU A 49 -16.84 6.06 -2.98
C LEU A 49 -15.59 5.76 -2.15
N VAL A 50 -14.83 4.68 -2.40
CA VAL A 50 -13.64 4.34 -1.59
C VAL A 50 -12.64 5.49 -1.53
N GLY A 51 -12.37 6.15 -2.66
CA GLY A 51 -11.45 7.29 -2.69
C GLY A 51 -11.98 8.52 -1.93
N GLU A 52 -13.29 8.79 -1.99
CA GLU A 52 -13.91 9.91 -1.28
C GLU A 52 -13.92 9.68 0.23
N LEU A 53 -14.28 8.46 0.67
CA LEU A 53 -14.27 8.06 2.08
C LEU A 53 -12.85 8.11 2.66
N SER A 54 -11.85 7.60 1.92
CA SER A 54 -10.43 7.71 2.29
C SER A 54 -10.03 9.17 2.51
N ALA A 55 -10.36 10.06 1.55
CA ALA A 55 -10.02 11.46 1.65
C ALA A 55 -10.68 12.15 2.85
N MET A 56 -11.93 11.79 3.19
CA MET A 56 -12.62 12.30 4.37
C MET A 56 -11.95 11.84 5.68
N GLN A 57 -11.54 10.57 5.77
CA GLN A 57 -10.82 10.05 6.93
C GLN A 57 -9.43 10.70 7.06
N GLU A 58 -8.66 10.76 5.98
CA GLU A 58 -7.35 11.43 5.93
C GLU A 58 -7.45 12.90 6.40
N ALA A 59 -8.51 13.61 6.00
CA ALA A 59 -8.75 15.00 6.42
C ALA A 59 -9.18 15.14 7.89
N HIS A 60 -9.88 14.15 8.44
CA HIS A 60 -10.29 14.17 9.84
C HIS A 60 -9.09 14.12 10.80
N PHE A 61 -8.04 13.41 10.42
CA PHE A 61 -6.82 13.25 11.21
C PHE A 61 -5.71 14.24 10.83
N ASP A 62 -6.03 15.34 10.14
CA ASP A 62 -5.03 16.33 9.76
C ASP A 62 -4.49 17.09 10.99
N ALA A 63 -3.16 17.06 11.16
CA ALA A 63 -2.43 17.69 12.27
C ALA A 63 -2.93 17.36 13.70
N VAL A 64 -3.58 16.21 13.88
CA VAL A 64 -4.07 15.78 15.21
C VAL A 64 -2.99 15.07 16.03
N THR A 65 -3.19 14.99 17.34
CA THR A 65 -2.30 14.27 18.24
C THR A 65 -2.58 12.77 18.25
N SER A 66 -1.58 11.96 18.60
CA SER A 66 -1.72 10.49 18.69
C SER A 66 -2.86 10.05 19.61
N ALA A 67 -3.10 10.78 20.70
CA ALA A 67 -4.20 10.53 21.63
C ALA A 67 -5.60 10.60 20.99
N LEU A 68 -5.79 11.38 19.92
CA LEU A 68 -7.06 11.41 19.18
C LEU A 68 -7.22 10.18 18.27
N VAL A 69 -6.12 9.61 17.79
CA VAL A 69 -6.13 8.37 17.00
C VAL A 69 -6.41 7.17 17.91
N THR A 70 -5.58 6.98 18.93
CA THR A 70 -5.78 6.00 20.01
C THR A 70 -4.87 6.33 21.19
N PRO A 71 -5.33 6.18 22.44
CA PRO A 71 -4.51 6.40 23.63
C PRO A 71 -3.34 5.39 23.77
N GLU A 72 -3.32 4.32 22.98
CA GLU A 72 -2.27 3.28 23.02
C GLU A 72 -0.99 3.68 22.26
N LEU A 73 -1.07 4.68 21.37
CA LEU A 73 0.10 5.15 20.63
C LEU A 73 1.01 6.02 21.52
N PRO A 74 2.33 6.02 21.27
CA PRO A 74 3.24 6.98 21.89
C PRO A 74 2.80 8.43 21.66
N SER A 75 3.18 9.34 22.56
CA SER A 75 2.89 10.77 22.40
C SER A 75 3.54 11.29 21.11
N GLY A 76 2.74 12.01 20.31
CA GLY A 76 3.16 12.50 19.00
C GLY A 76 2.03 13.20 18.26
N LYS A 77 2.29 13.53 17.00
CA LYS A 77 1.34 14.22 16.12
C LYS A 77 1.45 13.73 14.68
N VAL A 78 0.36 13.84 13.94
CA VAL A 78 0.39 13.65 12.49
C VAL A 78 1.26 14.74 11.87
N HIS A 79 2.34 14.32 11.22
CA HIS A 79 3.30 15.18 10.55
C HIS A 79 2.81 15.56 9.14
N SER A 80 2.33 14.57 8.39
CA SER A 80 1.80 14.78 7.04
C SER A 80 0.79 13.71 6.66
N ARG A 81 -0.04 14.00 5.65
CA ARG A 81 -1.02 13.07 5.08
C ARG A 81 -0.87 12.92 3.59
N GLY A 82 -1.23 11.76 3.08
CA GLY A 82 -1.39 11.50 1.66
C GLY A 82 -0.10 11.61 0.84
N GLY A 83 1.06 11.39 1.44
CA GLY A 83 2.36 11.53 0.79
C GLY A 83 2.73 10.32 -0.06
N TRP A 84 3.52 10.56 -1.12
CA TRP A 84 4.06 9.49 -1.96
C TRP A 84 5.42 9.03 -1.44
N VAL A 85 5.58 7.72 -1.33
CA VAL A 85 6.85 7.06 -0.98
C VAL A 85 7.30 6.14 -2.09
N LYS A 86 8.62 5.94 -2.18
CA LYS A 86 9.25 5.01 -3.10
C LYS A 86 10.48 4.43 -2.42
N SER A 87 10.53 3.11 -2.30
CA SER A 87 11.69 2.41 -1.77
C SER A 87 12.88 2.43 -2.74
N THR A 88 14.04 2.04 -2.24
CA THR A 88 15.13 1.54 -3.09
C THR A 88 14.70 0.24 -3.81
N PRO A 89 15.38 -0.17 -4.90
CA PRO A 89 15.10 -1.44 -5.54
C PRO A 89 15.21 -2.62 -4.56
N ILE A 90 14.26 -3.55 -4.61
CA ILE A 90 14.23 -4.71 -3.73
C ILE A 90 15.44 -5.59 -4.02
N ILE A 91 16.19 -5.97 -2.98
CA ILE A 91 17.35 -6.86 -3.10
C ILE A 91 16.88 -8.31 -3.04
N VAL A 92 17.20 -9.10 -4.05
CA VAL A 92 16.91 -10.54 -4.13
C VAL A 92 18.22 -11.27 -4.33
N ASN A 93 18.56 -12.19 -3.41
CA ASN A 93 19.81 -12.96 -3.44
C ASN A 93 21.07 -12.06 -3.60
N GLY A 94 21.10 -10.92 -2.90
CA GLY A 94 22.21 -9.96 -2.94
C GLY A 94 22.27 -9.09 -4.20
N SER A 95 21.33 -9.21 -5.13
CA SER A 95 21.26 -8.40 -6.35
C SER A 95 20.03 -7.51 -6.37
N ALA A 96 20.18 -6.27 -6.84
CA ALA A 96 19.05 -5.37 -7.03
C ALA A 96 18.10 -5.90 -8.11
N SER A 97 16.82 -6.05 -7.75
CA SER A 97 15.76 -6.36 -8.71
C SER A 97 15.37 -5.10 -9.49
N PRO A 98 14.65 -5.23 -10.62
CA PRO A 98 14.11 -4.07 -11.32
C PRO A 98 12.88 -3.45 -10.62
N TYR A 99 12.45 -4.01 -9.49
CA TYR A 99 11.23 -3.61 -8.79
C TYR A 99 11.56 -2.78 -7.55
N ALA A 100 10.77 -1.73 -7.32
CA ALA A 100 10.73 -0.99 -6.06
C ALA A 100 9.29 -0.88 -5.56
N VAL A 101 9.09 -0.72 -4.26
CA VAL A 101 7.78 -0.38 -3.70
C VAL A 101 7.50 1.10 -3.96
N ARG A 102 6.29 1.42 -4.39
CA ARG A 102 5.83 2.81 -4.51
C ARG A 102 4.34 2.91 -4.21
N GLY A 103 3.98 3.80 -3.31
CA GLY A 103 2.59 4.00 -2.88
C GLY A 103 2.36 5.38 -2.28
N LYS A 104 1.09 5.66 -2.01
CA LYS A 104 0.63 6.82 -1.26
C LYS A 104 0.22 6.31 0.14
N TYR A 105 0.86 6.78 1.21
CA TYR A 105 0.40 6.47 2.58
C TYR A 105 -0.73 7.41 2.97
N ASP A 106 -1.51 7.05 3.99
CA ASP A 106 -2.60 7.91 4.48
C ASP A 106 -2.08 8.95 5.47
N LEU A 107 -1.46 8.53 6.58
CA LEU A 107 -0.88 9.43 7.58
C LEU A 107 0.55 9.02 7.94
N LEU A 108 1.41 10.01 8.12
CA LEU A 108 2.74 9.88 8.69
C LEU A 108 2.75 10.60 10.04
N MET A 109 3.12 9.87 11.09
CA MET A 109 3.16 10.34 12.48
C MET A 109 4.60 10.51 12.94
N GLU A 110 4.87 11.63 13.60
CA GLU A 110 6.13 11.91 14.28
C GLU A 110 5.89 11.84 15.79
N PHE A 111 6.64 10.99 16.48
CA PHE A 111 6.57 10.81 17.92
C PHE A 111 7.56 11.73 18.65
N ASP A 112 7.24 12.07 19.90
CA ASP A 112 8.04 12.99 20.72
C ASP A 112 9.45 12.47 21.03
N ASP A 113 9.66 11.15 20.93
CA ASP A 113 10.98 10.50 21.08
C ASP A 113 11.83 10.50 19.79
N GLY A 114 11.31 11.10 18.71
CA GLY A 114 11.96 11.18 17.41
C GLY A 114 11.75 9.96 16.51
N THR A 115 10.99 8.96 16.94
CA THR A 115 10.57 7.83 16.10
C THR A 115 9.38 8.22 15.21
N TRP A 116 9.10 7.37 14.22
CA TRP A 116 8.06 7.60 13.22
C TRP A 116 7.08 6.44 13.15
N GLY A 117 5.83 6.75 12.81
CA GLY A 117 4.78 5.77 12.56
C GLY A 117 4.08 6.03 11.24
N VAL A 118 3.69 4.97 10.53
CA VAL A 118 2.79 5.06 9.39
C VAL A 118 1.42 4.54 9.80
N ILE A 119 0.37 5.29 9.49
CA ILE A 119 -1.01 4.89 9.77
C ILE A 119 -1.76 4.86 8.44
N ASP A 120 -2.45 3.75 8.19
CA ASP A 120 -3.26 3.50 7.01
C ASP A 120 -4.73 3.44 7.46
N CYS A 121 -5.52 4.40 7.01
CA CYS A 121 -6.90 4.58 7.43
C CYS A 121 -7.78 3.57 6.69
N LYS A 122 -8.36 2.62 7.43
CA LYS A 122 -9.30 1.66 6.87
C LYS A 122 -10.74 1.98 7.25
N PHE A 123 -11.64 1.65 6.32
CA PHE A 123 -13.06 1.55 6.58
C PHE A 123 -13.50 0.11 6.34
N GLN A 124 -14.29 -0.43 7.26
CA GLN A 124 -14.81 -1.79 7.20
C GLN A 124 -16.31 -1.81 7.45
N GLY A 125 -17.03 -2.59 6.65
CA GLY A 125 -18.49 -2.72 6.79
C GLY A 125 -18.94 -3.62 7.95
N ARG A 126 -18.02 -4.36 8.58
CA ARG A 126 -18.29 -5.24 9.73
C ARG A 126 -17.18 -5.10 10.75
N ASP A 127 -17.55 -5.21 12.02
CA ASP A 127 -16.60 -5.28 13.12
C ASP A 127 -15.92 -6.66 13.11
N SER A 128 -14.79 -6.73 12.39
CA SER A 128 -13.95 -7.90 12.27
C SER A 128 -12.51 -7.43 12.20
N ASP A 129 -11.62 -8.08 12.95
CA ASP A 129 -10.19 -7.81 12.87
C ASP A 129 -9.65 -8.24 11.49
N LYS A 130 -8.98 -7.31 10.82
CA LYS A 130 -8.31 -7.50 9.52
C LYS A 130 -6.87 -7.03 9.54
N SER A 131 -6.29 -6.85 10.74
CA SER A 131 -4.94 -6.33 10.90
C SER A 131 -3.93 -7.19 10.15
N ASP A 132 -4.01 -8.52 10.29
CA ASP A 132 -3.14 -9.45 9.56
C ASP A 132 -3.25 -9.30 8.04
N PHE A 133 -4.48 -9.15 7.52
CA PHE A 133 -4.73 -9.02 6.09
C PHE A 133 -4.12 -7.73 5.50
N TYR A 134 -4.13 -6.63 6.26
CA TYR A 134 -3.55 -5.36 5.83
C TYR A 134 -2.08 -5.18 6.22
N SER A 135 -1.53 -6.07 7.05
CA SER A 135 -0.13 -5.98 7.51
C SER A 135 0.89 -5.87 6.36
N PRO A 136 0.78 -6.59 5.22
CA PRO A 136 1.76 -6.45 4.14
C PRO A 136 1.77 -5.05 3.51
N GLN A 137 0.63 -4.35 3.54
CA GLN A 137 0.52 -2.98 3.03
C GLN A 137 1.25 -1.99 3.94
N LEU A 138 1.09 -2.12 5.27
CA LEU A 138 1.78 -1.27 6.24
C LEU A 138 3.30 -1.50 6.22
N GLU A 139 3.74 -2.76 6.20
CA GLU A 139 5.16 -3.12 6.11
C GLU A 139 5.80 -2.59 4.82
N ALA A 140 5.06 -2.58 3.70
CA ALA A 140 5.56 -2.01 2.45
C ALA A 140 5.75 -0.48 2.52
N TYR A 141 4.93 0.24 3.30
CA TYR A 141 5.17 1.65 3.56
C TYR A 141 6.38 1.87 4.46
N ALA A 142 6.50 1.10 5.55
CA ALA A 142 7.65 1.15 6.45
C ALA A 142 8.96 0.91 5.68
N PHE A 143 9.04 -0.18 4.91
CA PHE A 143 10.17 -0.49 4.03
C PHE A 143 10.47 0.61 3.00
N SER A 144 9.48 1.40 2.59
CA SER A 144 9.70 2.51 1.65
C SER A 144 10.20 3.80 2.30
N LEU A 145 10.06 3.90 3.62
CA LEU A 145 10.47 5.05 4.43
C LEU A 145 11.82 4.86 5.11
N GLU A 146 12.23 3.59 5.32
CA GLU A 146 13.55 3.17 5.79
C GLU A 146 14.63 3.24 4.70
#